data_AF-A0ABD3M5L0-F1
#
_entry.id   AF-A0ABD3M5L0-F1
#
_cell.length_a   1.000
_cell.length_b   1.000
_cell.length_c   1.000
_cell.angle_alpha   90.00
_cell.angle_beta   90.00
_cell.angle_gamma   90.00
#
_symmetry.space_group_name_H-M   'P 1'
#
loop_
_entity.id
_entity.type
_entity.pdbx_description
1 polymer ?
#
loop_
_entity_poly.entity_id
_entity_poly.type
_entity_poly.pdbx_seq_one_letter_code
_entity_poly.pdbx_strand_id
1 'polypeptide(L)'
;MGSSMSPKVILPATESTDDNKGALQLLTDTRSKLREHVGLNTDGEEPSVGMEHCIAEIQALIVVNDEIFKRCMVNSRAESGDKTTVERYGFETIELRVISNMFEVVTQAEHTHQIFGTSFLSKLPSCLADTLLVKYKGAPYSSYIDYADYFKKAMMLLHEDALRMLLPKLKDHLESVQVCLGEIDEFAMKPHKIMSIVNQFPGTKFRIPNICPNTFQCQVCFSCDAAIDSGSSTKQKCGKLRVLKTIENKPVDTSNESDHERLLKIIDAISGN
;
A
#
# COMPACT_ATOMS: atom_id res chain seq x y z
N MET A 1 35.40 9.20 85.26
CA MET A 1 34.71 8.25 84.35
C MET A 1 33.25 8.69 84.31
N GLY A 2 32.64 9.19 83.23
CA GLY A 2 33.10 9.43 81.86
C GLY A 2 32.33 10.63 81.29
N SER A 3 33.03 11.43 80.46
CA SER A 3 32.45 12.56 79.73
C SER A 3 31.51 12.05 78.63
N SER A 4 30.28 12.57 78.63
CA SER A 4 29.31 12.40 77.56
C SER A 4 29.73 13.27 76.37
N MET A 5 30.10 12.63 75.25
CA MET A 5 30.35 13.29 73.97
C MET A 5 29.11 13.19 73.10
N SER A 6 28.53 14.34 72.75
CA SER A 6 27.51 14.47 71.72
C SER A 6 28.09 14.22 70.33
N PRO A 7 27.37 13.57 69.40
CA PRO A 7 27.84 13.37 68.04
C PRO A 7 27.74 14.69 67.25
N LYS A 8 28.87 15.10 66.69
CA LYS A 8 29.00 16.25 65.79
C LYS A 8 28.57 15.80 64.39
N VAL A 9 27.34 16.15 63.99
CA VAL A 9 26.86 15.94 62.62
C VAL A 9 27.57 16.94 61.71
N ILE A 10 28.42 16.44 60.82
CA ILE A 10 29.05 17.22 59.75
C ILE A 10 28.08 17.16 58.56
N LEU A 11 27.44 18.29 58.24
CA LEU A 11 26.72 18.48 56.99
C LEU A 11 27.73 18.55 55.83
N PRO A 12 27.48 17.87 54.69
CA PRO A 12 28.32 18.02 53.52
C PRO A 12 28.25 19.44 52.99
N ALA A 13 29.40 19.97 52.62
CA ALA A 13 29.53 21.27 51.96
C ALA A 13 28.66 21.28 50.70
N THR A 14 27.85 22.33 50.57
CA THR A 14 27.15 22.68 49.33
C THR A 14 28.17 22.83 48.22
N GLU A 15 28.21 21.87 47.31
CA GLU A 15 28.97 21.95 46.07
C GLU A 15 28.46 23.12 45.23
N SER A 16 29.44 23.86 44.73
CA SER A 16 29.38 25.00 43.82
C SER A 16 28.29 24.89 42.75
N THR A 17 27.36 25.85 42.73
CA THR A 17 26.35 26.04 41.69
C THR A 17 26.91 26.63 40.38
N ASP A 18 28.22 26.87 40.29
CA ASP A 18 28.84 27.58 39.15
C ASP A 18 29.14 26.67 37.95
N ASP A 19 29.41 25.38 38.18
CA ASP A 19 29.73 24.42 37.10
C ASP A 19 28.52 24.08 36.22
N ASN A 20 27.30 24.16 36.76
CA ASN A 20 26.07 23.95 36.01
C ASN A 20 25.74 25.10 35.05
N LYS A 21 26.22 26.31 35.33
CA LYS A 21 25.96 27.49 34.49
C LYS A 21 26.77 27.44 33.20
N GLY A 22 28.01 26.93 33.28
CA GLY A 22 28.85 26.65 32.12
C GLY A 22 28.28 25.57 31.21
N ALA A 23 27.75 24.48 31.79
CA ALA A 23 27.12 23.40 31.02
C ALA A 23 25.84 23.85 30.29
N LEU A 24 25.00 24.68 30.94
CA LEU A 24 23.81 25.26 30.31
C LEU A 24 24.16 26.22 29.17
N GLN A 25 25.20 27.05 29.35
CA GLN A 25 25.65 27.96 28.30
C GLN A 25 26.19 27.18 27.10
N LEU A 26 26.98 26.13 27.33
CA LEU A 26 27.50 25.26 26.27
C LEU A 26 26.39 24.57 25.47
N LEU A 27 25.35 24.08 26.16
CA LEU A 27 24.17 23.49 25.51
C LEU A 27 23.39 24.52 24.67
N THR A 28 23.27 25.74 25.17
CA THR A 28 22.60 26.85 24.48
C THR A 28 23.36 27.24 23.22
N ASP A 29 24.69 27.41 23.32
CA ASP A 29 25.57 27.73 22.19
C ASP A 29 25.59 26.60 21.14
N THR A 30 25.56 25.34 21.59
CA THR A 30 25.51 24.19 20.69
C THR A 30 24.17 24.13 19.94
N ARG A 31 23.03 24.38 20.62
CA ARG A 31 21.70 24.46 19.98
C ARG A 31 21.61 25.61 18.98
N SER A 32 22.17 26.77 19.30
CA SER A 32 22.20 27.93 18.38
C SER A 32 23.03 27.64 17.12
N LYS A 33 24.21 27.04 17.26
CA LYS A 33 25.04 26.63 16.11
C LYS A 33 24.34 25.57 15.25
N LEU A 34 23.60 24.65 15.87
CA LEU A 34 22.83 23.64 15.14
C LEU A 34 21.67 24.28 14.35
N ARG A 35 20.97 25.25 14.94
CA ARG A 35 19.90 26.01 14.27
C ARG A 35 20.43 26.79 13.06
N GLU A 36 21.63 27.38 13.19
CA GLU A 36 22.31 28.08 12.10
C GLU A 36 22.72 27.13 10.97
N HIS A 37 23.26 25.95 11.31
CA HIS A 37 23.65 24.93 10.32
C HIS A 37 22.47 24.31 9.57
N VAL A 38 21.27 24.30 10.17
CA VAL A 38 20.06 23.71 9.59
C VAL A 38 19.18 24.78 8.89
N GLY A 39 19.60 26.05 8.89
CA GLY A 39 18.88 27.13 8.20
C GLY A 39 17.58 27.56 8.88
N LEU A 40 17.46 27.37 10.20
CA LEU A 40 16.25 27.66 10.98
C LEU A 40 16.20 29.08 11.57
N ASN A 41 16.89 30.04 10.98
CA ASN A 41 16.77 31.46 11.35
C ASN A 41 15.45 32.02 10.79
N THR A 42 14.35 31.75 11.48
CA THR A 42 13.08 32.47 11.28
C THR A 42 12.84 33.29 12.53
N ASP A 43 13.18 34.58 12.43
CA ASP A 43 12.76 35.59 13.38
C ASP A 43 11.25 35.78 13.25
N GLY A 44 10.52 35.44 14.30
CA GLY A 44 9.18 35.99 14.56
C GLY A 44 8.05 35.47 13.67
N GLU A 45 7.61 34.23 13.89
CA GLU A 45 6.19 33.87 13.75
C GLU A 45 5.89 32.73 14.73
N GLU A 46 4.80 32.86 15.50
CA GLU A 46 4.35 31.82 16.44
C GLU A 46 4.19 30.48 15.69
N PRO A 47 4.94 29.42 16.04
CA PRO A 47 4.97 28.21 15.24
C PRO A 47 3.96 27.15 15.69
N SER A 48 2.98 27.50 16.54
CA SER A 48 2.03 26.52 17.09
C SER A 48 1.00 26.06 16.05
N VAL A 49 0.48 26.97 15.22
CA VAL A 49 -0.52 26.65 14.18
C VAL A 49 0.07 25.74 13.10
N GLY A 50 1.35 25.93 12.75
CA GLY A 50 2.03 25.11 11.73
C GLY A 50 2.28 23.67 12.20
N MET A 51 2.62 23.46 13.47
CA MET A 51 2.90 22.13 13.99
C MET A 51 1.61 21.30 14.17
N GLU A 52 0.57 21.91 14.72
CA GLU A 52 -0.73 21.24 14.89
C GLU A 52 -1.34 20.84 13.54
N HIS A 53 -1.24 21.71 12.54
CA HIS A 53 -1.68 21.40 11.18
C HIS A 53 -0.90 20.22 10.58
N CYS A 54 0.43 20.23 10.70
CA CYS A 54 1.28 19.13 10.22
C CYS A 54 0.97 17.79 10.92
N ILE A 55 0.70 17.82 12.24
CA ILE A 55 0.25 16.66 13.01
C ILE A 55 -1.06 16.11 12.44
N ALA A 56 -2.04 16.97 12.18
CA ALA A 56 -3.33 16.57 11.63
C ALA A 56 -3.20 15.96 10.22
N GLU A 57 -2.38 16.54 9.36
CA GLU A 57 -2.08 16.00 8.03
C GLU A 57 -1.41 14.62 8.10
N ILE A 58 -0.41 14.45 8.98
CA ILE A 58 0.26 13.17 9.18
C ILE A 58 -0.72 12.11 9.67
N GLN A 59 -1.62 12.45 10.60
CA GLN A 59 -2.66 11.54 11.06
C GLN A 59 -3.59 11.12 9.93
N ALA A 60 -4.02 12.07 9.09
CA ALA A 60 -4.85 11.78 7.93
C ALA A 60 -4.14 10.85 6.93
N LEU A 61 -2.87 11.13 6.62
CA LEU A 61 -2.04 10.30 5.75
C LEU A 61 -1.91 8.88 6.28
N ILE A 62 -1.63 8.72 7.59
CA ILE A 62 -1.52 7.38 8.21
C ILE A 62 -2.83 6.60 8.07
N VAL A 63 -3.98 7.24 8.33
CA VAL A 63 -5.30 6.57 8.24
C VAL A 63 -5.61 6.16 6.79
N VAL A 64 -5.45 7.08 5.84
CA VAL A 64 -5.73 6.82 4.42
C VAL A 64 -4.79 5.74 3.87
N ASN A 65 -3.50 5.83 4.16
CA ASN A 65 -2.52 4.85 3.72
C ASN A 65 -2.79 3.46 4.33
N ASP A 66 -3.19 3.37 5.60
CA ASP A 66 -3.53 2.10 6.23
C ASP A 66 -4.80 1.46 5.62
N GLU A 67 -5.79 2.26 5.24
CA GLU A 67 -6.97 1.79 4.53
C GLU A 67 -6.63 1.24 3.14
N ILE A 68 -5.85 1.98 2.34
CA ILE A 68 -5.40 1.53 1.02
C ILE A 68 -4.56 0.26 1.15
N PHE A 69 -3.64 0.23 2.11
CA PHE A 69 -2.80 -0.93 2.38
C PHE A 69 -3.65 -2.18 2.68
N LYS A 70 -4.62 -2.08 3.60
CA LYS A 70 -5.50 -3.21 3.96
C LYS A 70 -6.30 -3.74 2.78
N ARG A 71 -6.79 -2.84 1.93
CA ARG A 71 -7.57 -3.19 0.73
C ARG A 71 -6.71 -3.89 -0.32
N CYS A 72 -5.47 -3.44 -0.51
CA CYS A 72 -4.59 -3.94 -1.57
C CYS A 72 -3.80 -5.19 -1.19
N MET A 73 -3.37 -5.31 0.07
CA MET A 73 -2.43 -6.34 0.52
C MET A 73 -3.12 -7.66 0.92
N VAL A 74 -4.35 -7.89 0.45
CA VAL A 74 -5.10 -9.13 0.71
C VAL A 74 -4.44 -10.32 0.00
N ASN A 75 -3.91 -10.11 -1.21
CA ASN A 75 -3.28 -11.14 -2.05
C ASN A 75 -1.83 -10.77 -2.39
N SER A 76 -1.11 -10.20 -1.45
CA SER A 76 0.29 -9.82 -1.62
C SER A 76 1.22 -10.87 -1.04
N ARG A 77 2.32 -11.18 -1.75
CA ARG A 77 3.47 -11.90 -1.21
C ARG A 77 4.67 -10.98 -1.14
N ALA A 78 5.25 -10.83 0.04
CA ALA A 78 6.54 -10.18 0.18
C ALA A 78 7.62 -11.16 -0.32
N GLU A 79 8.39 -10.77 -1.34
CA GLU A 79 9.43 -11.62 -1.93
C GLU A 79 10.81 -11.39 -1.30
N SER A 80 11.14 -10.12 -1.11
CA SER A 80 12.34 -9.62 -0.43
C SER A 80 12.04 -8.19 0.02
N GLY A 81 12.67 -7.69 1.09
CA GLY A 81 12.20 -6.52 1.85
C GLY A 81 11.86 -5.23 1.08
N ASP A 82 12.23 -5.10 -0.19
CA ASP A 82 11.94 -3.94 -1.04
C ASP A 82 10.94 -4.22 -2.17
N LYS A 83 10.43 -5.45 -2.31
CA LYS A 83 9.54 -5.86 -3.39
C LYS A 83 8.35 -6.66 -2.86
N THR A 84 7.18 -6.29 -3.36
CA THR A 84 5.93 -6.97 -3.05
C THR A 84 5.27 -7.39 -4.35
N THR A 85 4.95 -8.67 -4.46
CA THR A 85 4.16 -9.20 -5.57
C THR A 85 2.71 -9.13 -5.16
N VAL A 86 1.92 -8.39 -5.93
CA VAL A 86 0.48 -8.27 -5.74
C VAL A 86 -0.17 -9.15 -6.80
N GLU A 87 -0.97 -10.10 -6.34
CA GLU A 87 -1.71 -11.01 -7.20
C GLU A 87 -3.15 -10.56 -7.35
N ARG A 88 -3.68 -10.73 -8.55
CA ARG A 88 -5.05 -10.38 -8.90
C ARG A 88 -5.66 -11.45 -9.78
N TYR A 89 -6.95 -11.69 -9.59
CA TYR A 89 -7.73 -12.64 -10.38
C TYR A 89 -8.84 -11.91 -11.13
N GLY A 90 -9.12 -12.36 -12.35
CA GLY A 90 -9.86 -11.55 -13.30
C GLY A 90 -10.39 -12.23 -14.52
N PHE A 91 -11.08 -11.46 -15.34
CA PHE A 91 -11.48 -11.85 -16.69
C PHE A 91 -10.95 -10.77 -17.62
N GLU A 92 -9.73 -10.95 -18.15
CA GLU A 92 -9.04 -9.94 -18.97
C GLU A 92 -9.15 -10.19 -20.48
N THR A 93 -9.58 -11.39 -20.88
CA THR A 93 -9.82 -11.72 -22.30
C THR A 93 -11.26 -12.24 -22.52
N ILE A 94 -11.90 -11.74 -23.59
CA ILE A 94 -13.08 -12.36 -24.21
C ILE A 94 -12.61 -12.94 -25.53
N GLU A 95 -13.00 -14.19 -25.79
CA GLU A 95 -12.71 -14.89 -27.02
C GLU A 95 -14.04 -15.27 -27.69
N LEU A 96 -14.06 -15.25 -29.02
CA LEU A 96 -15.18 -15.76 -29.81
C LEU A 96 -14.80 -17.16 -30.30
N ARG A 97 -15.63 -18.15 -30.00
CA ARG A 97 -15.44 -19.53 -30.44
C ARG A 97 -16.56 -19.91 -31.39
N VAL A 98 -16.21 -20.44 -32.56
CA VAL A 98 -17.20 -21.00 -33.49
C VAL A 98 -17.44 -22.47 -33.13
N ILE A 99 -18.69 -22.83 -32.87
CA ILE A 99 -19.11 -24.21 -32.63
C ILE A 99 -20.25 -24.53 -33.58
N SER A 100 -19.97 -25.32 -34.61
CA SER A 100 -20.93 -25.68 -35.66
C SER A 100 -21.56 -24.44 -36.32
N ASN A 101 -22.84 -24.20 -36.07
CA ASN A 101 -23.62 -23.05 -36.56
C ASN A 101 -23.85 -22.01 -35.46
N MET A 102 -22.98 -21.92 -34.46
CA MET A 102 -23.12 -20.98 -33.36
C MET A 102 -21.78 -20.29 -33.07
N PHE A 103 -21.86 -19.06 -32.57
CA PHE A 103 -20.75 -18.35 -31.96
C PHE A 103 -20.94 -18.34 -30.44
N GLU A 104 -19.94 -18.79 -29.71
CA GLU A 104 -19.87 -18.63 -28.27
C GLU A 104 -18.92 -17.48 -27.95
N VAL A 105 -19.44 -16.47 -27.26
CA VAL A 105 -18.62 -15.49 -26.57
C VAL A 105 -18.17 -16.15 -25.27
N VAL A 106 -16.88 -16.42 -25.12
CA VAL A 106 -16.31 -17.08 -23.94
C VAL A 106 -15.32 -16.17 -23.23
N THR A 107 -15.15 -16.39 -21.93
CA THR A 107 -14.08 -15.77 -21.16
C THR A 107 -13.42 -16.81 -20.26
N GLN A 108 -12.24 -16.48 -19.78
CA GLN A 108 -11.45 -17.35 -18.92
C GLN A 108 -10.94 -16.54 -17.74
N ALA A 109 -10.91 -17.15 -16.57
CA ALA A 109 -10.29 -16.49 -15.45
C ALA A 109 -8.77 -16.41 -15.65
N GLU A 110 -8.23 -15.23 -15.45
CA GLU A 110 -6.82 -14.92 -15.53
C GLU A 110 -6.30 -14.57 -14.16
N HIS A 111 -5.19 -15.20 -13.80
CA HIS A 111 -4.35 -14.80 -12.69
C HIS A 111 -3.26 -13.90 -13.26
N THR A 112 -3.24 -12.67 -12.79
CA THR A 112 -2.21 -11.69 -13.12
C THR A 112 -1.48 -11.30 -11.85
N HIS A 113 -0.19 -11.04 -11.98
CA HIS A 113 0.61 -10.54 -10.87
C HIS A 113 1.49 -9.39 -11.35
N GLN A 114 1.78 -8.48 -10.43
CA GLN A 114 2.71 -7.40 -10.68
C GLN A 114 3.60 -7.20 -9.45
N ILE A 115 4.87 -6.94 -9.71
CA ILE A 115 5.88 -6.71 -8.67
C ILE A 115 6.03 -5.21 -8.49
N PHE A 116 5.88 -4.74 -7.26
CA PHE A 116 6.00 -3.33 -6.88
C PHE A 116 7.22 -3.09 -6.02
N GLY A 117 7.91 -1.98 -6.28
CA GLY A 117 8.91 -1.44 -5.36
C GLY A 117 8.22 -0.93 -4.10
N THR A 118 8.46 -1.58 -2.97
CA THR A 118 7.78 -1.32 -1.69
C THR A 118 8.76 -0.96 -0.58
N SER A 119 9.96 -0.52 -0.94
CA SER A 119 11.00 -0.06 -0.01
C SER A 119 10.49 1.04 0.93
N PHE A 120 9.65 1.96 0.43
CA PHE A 120 9.07 3.02 1.26
C PHE A 120 8.18 2.49 2.38
N LEU A 121 7.58 1.30 2.22
CA LEU A 121 6.72 0.67 3.24
C LEU A 121 7.52 -0.09 4.31
N SER A 122 8.75 -0.50 4.01
CA SER A 122 9.58 -1.36 4.86
C SER A 122 10.80 -0.65 5.45
N LYS A 123 11.22 0.48 4.86
CA LYS A 123 12.39 1.25 5.27
C LYS A 123 12.03 2.72 5.48
N LEU A 124 12.46 3.23 6.63
CA LEU A 124 12.48 4.67 6.87
C LEU A 124 13.76 5.28 6.28
N PRO A 125 13.72 6.53 5.82
CA PRO A 125 14.91 7.35 5.61
C PRO A 125 15.78 7.35 6.88
N SER A 126 17.11 7.37 6.73
CA SER A 126 18.06 7.29 7.86
C SER A 126 17.78 8.33 8.94
N CYS A 127 17.48 9.57 8.54
CA CYS A 127 17.14 10.64 9.47
C CYS A 127 15.90 10.36 10.35
N LEU A 128 14.97 9.51 9.90
CA LEU A 128 13.83 9.06 10.69
C LEU A 128 14.17 7.77 11.45
N ALA A 129 14.81 6.80 10.78
CA ALA A 129 15.18 5.50 11.35
C ALA A 129 16.10 5.64 12.59
N ASP A 130 17.03 6.60 12.56
CA ASP A 130 17.99 6.83 13.63
C ASP A 130 17.37 7.60 14.82
N THR A 131 16.18 8.19 14.64
CA THR A 131 15.55 9.01 15.69
C THR A 131 14.74 8.17 16.68
N LEU A 132 14.04 7.14 16.20
CA LEU A 132 13.16 6.30 17.04
C LEU A 132 13.21 4.84 16.60
N LEU A 133 13.07 3.95 17.58
CA LEU A 133 12.96 2.52 17.31
C LEU A 133 11.69 2.19 16.51
N VAL A 134 11.92 1.71 15.29
CA VAL A 134 10.88 1.30 14.34
C VAL A 134 10.23 0.00 14.79
N LYS A 135 8.89 -0.02 14.78
CA LYS A 135 8.09 -1.23 14.96
C LYS A 135 7.45 -1.58 13.62
N TYR A 136 7.34 -2.87 13.37
CA TYR A 136 6.68 -3.41 12.20
C TYR A 136 5.26 -3.88 12.55
N LYS A 137 4.39 -3.96 11.53
CA LYS A 137 3.03 -4.47 11.66
C LYS A 137 3.02 -5.94 12.14
N GLY A 138 1.89 -6.39 12.65
CA GLY A 138 1.69 -7.79 13.00
C GLY A 138 1.67 -8.71 11.77
N ALA A 139 1.82 -10.01 11.99
CA ALA A 139 1.65 -11.01 10.92
C ALA A 139 0.27 -10.86 10.24
N PRO A 140 0.16 -11.02 8.91
CA PRO A 140 1.21 -11.46 7.97
C PRO A 140 2.13 -10.35 7.44
N TYR A 141 1.99 -9.11 7.93
CA TYR A 141 2.59 -7.90 7.37
C TYR A 141 3.85 -7.43 8.10
N SER A 142 4.59 -8.33 8.73
CA SER A 142 5.73 -8.01 9.61
C SER A 142 6.95 -7.40 8.92
N SER A 143 6.95 -7.32 7.59
CA SER A 143 7.96 -6.60 6.80
C SER A 143 7.68 -5.11 6.65
N TYR A 144 6.49 -4.64 7.01
CA TYR A 144 6.05 -3.25 6.78
C TYR A 144 5.96 -2.47 8.08
N ILE A 145 6.31 -1.19 8.03
CA ILE A 145 6.38 -0.30 9.19
C ILE A 145 4.98 -0.03 9.75
N ASP A 146 4.86 -0.02 11.07
CA ASP A 146 3.68 0.46 11.78
C ASP A 146 3.79 1.97 11.99
N TYR A 147 3.36 2.75 11.00
CA TYR A 147 3.43 4.21 11.04
C TYR A 147 2.59 4.83 12.16
N ALA A 148 1.49 4.18 12.56
CA ALA A 148 0.68 4.65 13.67
C ALA A 148 1.44 4.51 15.00
N ASP A 149 2.11 3.38 15.23
CA ASP A 149 2.98 3.17 16.40
C ASP A 149 4.19 4.11 16.38
N TYR A 150 4.84 4.26 15.22
CA TYR A 150 5.97 5.18 15.05
C TYR A 150 5.59 6.63 15.37
N PHE A 151 4.50 7.12 14.78
CA PHE A 151 4.04 8.49 15.01
C PHE A 151 3.63 8.73 16.47
N LYS A 152 2.92 7.77 17.07
CA LYS A 152 2.56 7.83 18.50
C LYS A 152 3.80 7.93 19.39
N LYS A 153 4.84 7.13 19.13
CA LYS A 153 6.11 7.20 19.87
C LYS A 153 6.78 8.55 19.70
N ALA A 154 6.81 9.10 18.49
CA ALA A 154 7.35 10.44 18.24
C ALA A 154 6.67 11.48 19.12
N MET A 155 5.32 11.50 19.12
CA MET A 155 4.54 12.45 19.92
C MET A 155 4.72 12.29 21.43
N MET A 156 5.04 11.08 21.91
CA MET A 156 5.22 10.80 23.34
C MET A 156 6.65 11.02 23.85
N LEU A 157 7.66 10.82 23.00
CA LEU A 157 9.07 10.75 23.43
C LEU A 157 9.90 11.95 23.00
N LEU A 158 9.49 12.68 21.95
CA LEU A 158 10.25 13.80 21.42
C LEU A 158 9.72 15.13 21.96
N HIS A 159 10.65 16.03 22.29
CA HIS A 159 10.33 17.41 22.63
C HIS A 159 9.89 18.20 21.37
N GLU A 160 9.14 19.28 21.56
CA GLU A 160 8.60 20.15 20.49
C GLU A 160 9.64 20.54 19.43
N ASP A 161 10.82 21.03 19.84
CA ASP A 161 11.95 21.32 18.93
C ASP A 161 12.35 20.14 18.02
N ALA A 162 12.40 18.92 18.56
CA ALA A 162 12.74 17.72 17.79
C ALA A 162 11.58 17.32 16.87
N LEU A 163 10.34 17.44 17.34
CA LEU A 163 9.14 17.23 16.53
C LEU A 163 9.09 18.21 15.35
N ARG A 164 9.40 19.49 15.56
CA ARG A 164 9.42 20.51 14.49
C ARG A 164 10.37 20.14 13.34
N MET A 165 11.45 19.39 13.62
CA MET A 165 12.35 18.88 12.59
C MET A 165 11.92 17.52 12.00
N LEU A 166 11.30 16.65 12.80
CA LEU A 166 10.91 15.30 12.39
C LEU A 166 9.63 15.31 11.54
N LEU A 167 8.63 16.10 11.93
CA LEU A 167 7.29 16.06 11.34
C LEU A 167 7.30 16.33 9.83
N PRO A 168 7.99 17.36 9.30
CA PRO A 168 8.03 17.59 7.85
C PRO A 168 8.62 16.39 7.09
N LYS A 169 9.72 15.82 7.60
CA LYS A 169 10.37 14.65 6.98
C LYS A 169 9.49 13.41 7.01
N LEU A 170 8.75 13.21 8.10
CA LEU A 170 7.79 12.11 8.22
C LEU A 170 6.62 12.29 7.25
N LYS A 171 6.11 13.52 7.10
CA LYS A 171 5.07 13.86 6.13
C LYS A 171 5.53 13.53 4.71
N ASP A 172 6.69 14.03 4.29
CA ASP A 172 7.25 13.78 2.94
C ASP A 172 7.40 12.27 2.65
N HIS A 173 7.84 11.50 3.65
CA HIS A 173 7.93 10.04 3.54
C HIS A 173 6.55 9.38 3.42
N LEU A 174 5.56 9.82 4.20
CA LEU A 174 4.19 9.30 4.14
C LEU A 174 3.47 9.62 2.82
N GLU A 175 3.77 10.76 2.21
CA GLU A 175 3.31 11.08 0.85
C GLU A 175 3.95 10.13 -0.18
N SER A 176 5.24 9.82 -0.04
CA SER A 176 5.92 8.81 -0.88
C SER A 176 5.32 7.41 -0.71
N VAL A 177 4.96 7.05 0.53
CA VAL A 177 4.20 5.84 0.84
C VAL A 177 2.84 5.85 0.16
N GLN A 178 2.13 6.98 0.18
CA GLN A 178 0.82 7.12 -0.46
C GLN A 178 0.90 6.93 -1.97
N VAL A 179 1.91 7.51 -2.64
CA VAL A 179 2.14 7.32 -4.08
C VAL A 179 2.38 5.83 -4.39
N CYS A 180 3.25 5.16 -3.64
CA CYS A 180 3.52 3.73 -3.78
C CYS A 180 2.23 2.89 -3.62
N LEU A 181 1.43 3.20 -2.60
CA LEU A 181 0.15 2.51 -2.38
C LEU A 181 -0.88 2.84 -3.46
N GLY A 182 -0.86 4.03 -4.03
CA GLY A 182 -1.73 4.43 -5.13
C GLY A 182 -1.47 3.62 -6.41
N GLU A 183 -0.22 3.35 -6.75
CA GLU A 183 0.14 2.48 -7.88
C GLU A 183 -0.36 1.04 -7.67
N ILE A 184 -0.19 0.52 -6.45
CA ILE A 184 -0.69 -0.79 -6.07
C ILE A 184 -2.22 -0.81 -6.14
N ASP A 185 -2.90 0.22 -5.62
CA ASP A 185 -4.35 0.32 -5.63
C ASP A 185 -4.91 0.40 -7.03
N GLU A 186 -4.28 1.18 -7.91
CA GLU A 186 -4.66 1.23 -9.32
C GLU A 186 -4.59 -0.18 -9.92
N PHE A 187 -3.49 -0.91 -9.73
CA PHE A 187 -3.39 -2.26 -10.24
C PHE A 187 -4.41 -3.23 -9.61
N ALA A 188 -4.56 -3.22 -8.29
CA ALA A 188 -5.42 -4.15 -7.57
C ALA A 188 -6.91 -3.91 -7.87
N MET A 189 -7.31 -2.64 -8.01
CA MET A 189 -8.72 -2.23 -8.07
C MET A 189 -9.21 -1.83 -9.46
N LYS A 190 -8.30 -1.55 -10.42
CA LYS A 190 -8.68 -1.17 -11.79
C LYS A 190 -9.72 -2.14 -12.31
N PRO A 191 -10.94 -1.74 -12.65
CA PRO A 191 -11.95 -2.69 -13.11
C PRO A 191 -11.43 -3.45 -14.32
N HIS A 192 -11.66 -4.76 -14.35
CA HIS A 192 -11.36 -5.56 -15.55
C HIS A 192 -12.12 -4.93 -16.72
N LYS A 193 -11.43 -4.60 -17.82
CA LYS A 193 -12.03 -3.96 -19.02
C LYS A 193 -13.28 -4.68 -19.53
N ILE A 194 -13.37 -5.97 -19.22
CA ILE A 194 -14.42 -6.88 -19.64
C ILE A 194 -15.60 -6.93 -18.68
N MET A 195 -15.47 -6.48 -17.43
CA MET A 195 -16.62 -6.48 -16.50
C MET A 195 -17.76 -5.58 -17.00
N SER A 196 -17.46 -4.49 -17.72
CA SER A 196 -18.49 -3.68 -18.38
C SER A 196 -19.22 -4.45 -19.49
N ILE A 197 -18.48 -5.16 -20.34
CA ILE A 197 -19.04 -6.00 -21.43
C ILE A 197 -19.82 -7.18 -20.85
N VAL A 198 -19.28 -7.79 -19.79
CA VAL A 198 -19.90 -8.91 -19.08
C VAL A 198 -21.23 -8.49 -18.44
N ASN A 199 -21.28 -7.31 -17.82
CA ASN A 199 -22.50 -6.77 -17.22
C ASN A 199 -23.58 -6.42 -18.27
N GLN A 200 -23.22 -6.28 -19.55
CA GLN A 200 -24.18 -6.10 -20.65
C GLN A 200 -24.92 -7.39 -21.03
N PHE A 201 -24.52 -8.55 -20.49
CA PHE A 201 -25.22 -9.82 -20.69
C PHE A 201 -26.18 -10.11 -19.51
N PRO A 202 -27.48 -9.78 -19.62
CA PRO A 202 -28.43 -10.04 -18.54
C PRO A 202 -28.55 -11.55 -18.26
N GLY A 203 -28.48 -11.92 -16.97
CA GLY A 203 -28.66 -13.29 -16.50
C GLY A 203 -27.38 -13.99 -16.02
N THR A 204 -26.19 -13.49 -16.35
CA THR A 204 -24.92 -14.05 -15.89
C THR A 204 -24.37 -13.26 -14.71
N LYS A 205 -24.62 -13.74 -13.48
CA LYS A 205 -23.98 -13.18 -12.28
C LYS A 205 -22.52 -13.60 -12.24
N PHE A 206 -21.62 -12.72 -12.65
CA PHE A 206 -20.19 -12.93 -12.45
C PHE A 206 -19.82 -12.62 -11.02
N ARG A 207 -19.48 -13.67 -10.27
CA ARG A 207 -18.70 -13.49 -9.04
C ARG A 207 -17.23 -13.48 -9.44
N ILE A 208 -16.59 -12.33 -9.31
CA ILE A 208 -15.14 -12.27 -9.20
C ILE A 208 -14.80 -13.13 -7.96
N PRO A 209 -13.94 -14.15 -8.07
CA PRO A 209 -13.62 -15.00 -6.93
C PRO A 209 -12.92 -14.16 -5.86
N ASN A 210 -13.44 -14.20 -4.63
CA ASN A 210 -12.70 -13.79 -3.45
C ASN A 210 -11.84 -14.99 -3.01
N ILE A 211 -10.54 -14.94 -3.28
CA ILE A 211 -9.63 -16.08 -3.16
C ILE A 211 -9.61 -16.68 -1.74
N CYS A 212 -9.53 -18.01 -1.70
CA CYS A 212 -9.24 -18.82 -0.52
C CYS A 212 -7.73 -18.79 -0.24
N PRO A 213 -7.28 -18.58 1.01
CA PRO A 213 -5.86 -18.40 1.29
C PRO A 213 -4.93 -19.60 1.02
N ASN A 214 -5.42 -20.84 0.80
CA ASN A 214 -4.57 -22.03 1.02
C ASN A 214 -4.80 -23.24 0.09
N THR A 215 -5.28 -23.08 -1.14
CA THR A 215 -5.36 -24.22 -2.07
C THR A 215 -4.99 -23.80 -3.48
N PHE A 216 -4.10 -24.55 -4.13
CA PHE A 216 -3.81 -24.53 -5.58
C PHE A 216 -5.06 -24.75 -6.48
N GLN A 217 -6.26 -24.74 -5.92
CA GLN A 217 -7.52 -24.78 -6.63
C GLN A 217 -7.97 -23.37 -6.95
N CYS A 218 -7.99 -23.05 -8.25
CA CYS A 218 -8.69 -21.89 -8.75
C CYS A 218 -10.19 -22.01 -8.40
N GLN A 219 -10.67 -21.15 -7.49
CA GLN A 219 -12.07 -21.11 -7.07
C GLN A 219 -13.05 -20.79 -8.21
N VAL A 220 -12.55 -20.32 -9.37
CA VAL A 220 -13.39 -20.09 -10.55
C VAL A 220 -13.82 -21.42 -11.17
N CYS A 221 -12.92 -22.41 -11.18
CA CYS A 221 -13.10 -23.70 -11.81
C CYS A 221 -13.50 -24.81 -10.83
N PHE A 222 -13.16 -24.71 -9.53
CA PHE A 222 -13.25 -25.80 -8.53
C PHE A 222 -12.58 -27.13 -8.96
N SER A 223 -11.87 -27.15 -10.08
CA SER A 223 -11.09 -28.28 -10.58
C SER A 223 -10.03 -27.74 -11.50
N CYS A 224 -8.81 -27.62 -11.01
CA CYS A 224 -7.70 -27.33 -11.87
C CYS A 224 -6.54 -28.25 -11.44
N ASP A 225 -6.48 -29.42 -12.09
CA ASP A 225 -5.29 -30.27 -12.23
C ASP A 225 -4.36 -29.75 -13.35
N ALA A 226 -4.43 -28.45 -13.65
CA ALA A 226 -3.57 -27.85 -14.65
C ALA A 226 -2.19 -27.67 -14.00
N ALA A 227 -1.20 -28.42 -14.51
CA ALA A 227 0.20 -28.22 -14.20
C ALA A 227 0.52 -26.73 -14.35
N ILE A 228 1.01 -26.13 -13.26
CA ILE A 228 1.59 -24.79 -13.28
C ILE A 228 2.83 -24.92 -14.16
N ASP A 229 2.72 -24.53 -15.42
CA ASP A 229 3.87 -24.41 -16.28
C ASP A 229 4.69 -23.24 -15.71
N SER A 230 5.81 -23.56 -15.07
CA SER A 230 6.67 -22.62 -14.35
C SER A 230 7.45 -21.68 -15.28
N GLY A 231 6.99 -21.50 -16.51
CA GLY A 231 7.51 -20.54 -17.47
C GLY A 231 7.09 -19.12 -17.09
N SER A 232 8.00 -18.17 -17.28
CA SER A 232 7.94 -16.75 -16.87
C SER A 232 6.85 -15.93 -17.60
N SER A 233 5.60 -16.39 -17.56
CA SER A 233 4.45 -15.66 -18.07
C SER A 233 3.83 -14.86 -16.93
N THR A 234 3.71 -13.55 -17.11
CA THR A 234 3.04 -12.63 -16.16
C THR A 234 1.53 -12.89 -16.05
N LYS A 235 0.98 -13.78 -16.89
CA LYS A 235 -0.44 -14.16 -16.90
C LYS A 235 -0.60 -15.68 -16.95
N GLN A 236 -1.43 -16.21 -16.06
CA GLN A 236 -1.84 -17.61 -16.08
C GLN A 236 -3.35 -17.70 -16.31
N LYS A 237 -3.77 -18.47 -17.32
CA LYS A 237 -5.18 -18.69 -17.65
C LYS A 237 -5.68 -19.98 -16.98
N CYS A 238 -6.82 -19.92 -16.32
CA CYS A 238 -7.49 -21.08 -15.73
C CYS A 238 -8.05 -21.96 -16.84
N GLY A 239 -7.67 -23.24 -16.99
CA GLY A 239 -8.10 -24.13 -18.09
C GLY A 239 -9.62 -24.26 -18.40
N LYS A 240 -10.52 -23.75 -17.56
CA LYS A 240 -11.97 -23.71 -17.84
C LYS A 240 -12.40 -22.42 -18.54
N LEU A 241 -12.99 -22.57 -19.71
CA LEU A 241 -13.73 -21.52 -20.40
C LEU A 241 -15.13 -21.37 -19.78
N ARG A 242 -15.60 -20.13 -19.65
CA ARG A 242 -16.99 -19.80 -19.33
C ARG A 242 -17.65 -19.18 -20.55
N VAL A 243 -18.76 -19.77 -20.98
CA VAL A 243 -19.60 -19.21 -22.04
C VAL A 243 -20.42 -18.06 -21.46
N LEU A 244 -20.21 -16.86 -22.01
CA LEU A 244 -20.95 -15.63 -21.68
C LEU A 244 -22.29 -15.60 -22.41
N LYS A 245 -22.26 -15.91 -23.71
CA LYS A 245 -23.40 -15.87 -24.62
C LYS A 245 -23.18 -16.82 -25.78
N THR A 246 -24.24 -17.51 -26.18
CA THR A 246 -24.27 -18.26 -27.43
C THR A 246 -25.15 -17.51 -28.42
N ILE A 247 -24.65 -17.33 -29.64
CA ILE A 247 -25.31 -16.62 -30.73
C ILE A 247 -25.51 -17.63 -31.85
N GLU A 248 -26.75 -17.87 -32.24
CA GLU A 248 -27.02 -18.68 -33.42
C GLU A 248 -26.48 -17.96 -34.66
N ASN A 249 -25.56 -18.63 -35.38
CA ASN A 249 -25.16 -18.22 -36.70
C ASN A 249 -26.26 -18.64 -37.68
N LYS A 250 -27.36 -17.87 -37.70
CA LYS A 250 -28.34 -18.01 -38.77
C LYS A 250 -27.61 -17.66 -40.07
N PRO A 251 -27.61 -18.55 -41.08
CA PRO A 251 -27.03 -18.24 -42.37
C PRO A 251 -27.78 -17.04 -42.93
N VAL A 252 -27.18 -15.86 -42.79
CA VAL A 252 -27.59 -14.68 -43.51
C VAL A 252 -27.10 -14.93 -44.94
N ASP A 253 -28.01 -14.86 -45.91
CA ASP A 253 -27.66 -14.88 -47.34
C ASP A 253 -26.68 -13.72 -47.60
N THR A 254 -25.38 -14.04 -47.61
CA THR A 254 -24.27 -13.07 -47.54
C THR A 254 -23.51 -13.00 -48.85
N SER A 255 -24.19 -13.19 -49.99
CA SER A 255 -23.51 -13.19 -51.29
C SER A 255 -22.78 -11.86 -51.58
N ASN A 256 -23.13 -10.76 -50.90
CA ASN A 256 -22.60 -9.41 -51.16
C ASN A 256 -22.10 -8.64 -49.92
N GLU A 257 -22.05 -9.25 -48.72
CA GLU A 257 -21.69 -8.50 -47.49
C GLU A 257 -20.19 -8.52 -47.19
N SER A 258 -19.66 -7.36 -46.81
CA SER A 258 -18.26 -7.21 -46.43
C SER A 258 -17.99 -7.81 -45.04
N ASP A 259 -16.76 -8.28 -44.79
CA ASP A 259 -16.37 -8.82 -43.48
C ASP A 259 -16.47 -7.78 -42.35
N HIS A 260 -16.42 -6.49 -42.68
CA HIS A 260 -16.65 -5.40 -41.75
C HIS A 260 -18.11 -5.31 -41.29
N GLU A 261 -19.08 -5.47 -42.20
CA GLU A 261 -20.51 -5.50 -41.86
C GLU A 261 -20.87 -6.74 -41.05
N ARG A 262 -20.22 -7.88 -41.32
CA ARG A 262 -20.36 -9.09 -40.48
C ARG A 262 -19.88 -8.87 -39.05
N LEU A 263 -18.73 -8.22 -38.88
CA LEU A 263 -18.20 -7.84 -37.57
C LEU A 263 -19.12 -6.87 -36.83
N LEU A 264 -19.66 -5.86 -37.52
CA LEU A 264 -20.60 -4.90 -36.93
C LEU A 264 -21.90 -5.58 -36.48
N LYS A 265 -22.47 -6.49 -37.28
CA LYS A 265 -23.66 -7.27 -36.88
C LYS A 265 -23.41 -8.17 -35.67
N ILE A 266 -22.20 -8.75 -35.57
CA ILE A 266 -21.80 -9.51 -34.38
C ILE A 266 -21.70 -8.58 -33.17
N ILE A 267 -21.13 -7.39 -33.33
CA ILE A 267 -21.04 -6.37 -32.27
C ILE A 267 -22.42 -5.90 -31.84
N ASP A 268 -23.35 -5.65 -32.77
CA ASP A 268 -24.73 -5.23 -32.48
C ASP A 268 -25.51 -6.35 -31.76
N ALA A 269 -25.41 -7.59 -32.27
CA ALA A 269 -26.01 -8.77 -31.63
C ALA A 269 -25.43 -9.06 -30.24
N ILE A 270 -24.17 -8.74 -30.01
CA ILE A 270 -23.52 -8.80 -28.69
C ILE A 270 -24.06 -7.70 -27.77
N SER A 271 -24.16 -6.47 -28.28
CA SER A 271 -24.55 -5.26 -27.53
C SER A 271 -26.05 -5.20 -27.19
N GLY A 272 -26.88 -6.05 -27.82
CA GLY A 272 -28.31 -6.11 -27.53
C GLY A 272 -29.12 -4.94 -28.09
N ASN A 273 -28.56 -4.22 -29.07
CA ASN A 273 -29.26 -3.22 -29.86
C ASN A 273 -29.89 -3.85 -31.12
#